data_AF-A0A7C1CFF6-F1
#
_entry.id   AF-A0A7C1CFF6-F1
#
_cell.length_a   1.000
_cell.length_b   1.000
_cell.length_c   1.000
_cell.angle_alpha   90.00
_cell.angle_beta   90.00
_cell.angle_gamma   90.00
#
_symmetry.space_group_name_H-M   'P 1'
#
loop_
_entity.id
_entity.type
_entity.pdbx_description
1 polymer ?
#
loop_
_entity_poly.entity_id
_entity_poly.type
_entity_poly.pdbx_seq_one_letter_code
_entity_poly.pdbx_strand_id
1 'polypeptide(L)' 'MIVEEKYPALIIGAFQQGDFSEEVESVEAEVYSIFGEPLPAWSVLSHVLALVTDELGVP' A
#
# COMPACT_ATOMS: atom_id res chain seq x y z
N MET A 1 -16.50 -4.19 18.03
CA MET A 1 -16.01 -2.80 18.07
C MET A 1 -14.54 -2.89 17.71
N ILE A 2 -14.23 -2.78 16.42
CA ILE A 2 -12.85 -2.87 15.94
C ILE A 2 -12.21 -1.54 16.29
N VAL A 3 -11.11 -1.60 17.03
CA VAL A 3 -10.31 -0.45 17.42
C VAL A 3 -9.85 0.24 16.14
N GLU A 4 -10.24 1.50 15.91
CA GLU A 4 -9.68 2.30 14.82
C GLU A 4 -8.16 2.31 14.97
N GLU A 5 -7.44 1.71 14.02
CA GLU A 5 -5.99 1.81 13.96
C GLU A 5 -5.63 3.28 13.79
N LYS A 6 -4.99 3.84 14.82
CA LYS A 6 -4.55 5.24 14.83
C LYS A 6 -3.44 5.53 13.81
N TYR A 7 -2.87 4.50 13.18
CA TYR A 7 -1.76 4.58 12.24
C TYR A 7 -1.93 3.50 11.17
N PRO A 8 -2.54 3.81 10.02
CA PRO A 8 -2.71 2.82 8.96
C PRO A 8 -1.35 2.37 8.44
N ALA A 9 -1.20 1.05 8.23
CA ALA A 9 -0.04 0.46 7.60
C ALA A 9 -0.31 0.16 6.13
N LEU A 10 0.71 0.34 5.29
CA LEU A 10 0.65 0.02 3.86
C LEU A 10 1.65 -1.09 3.54
N ILE A 11 1.20 -2.11 2.81
CA ILE A 11 2.04 -3.22 2.35
C ILE A 11 2.22 -3.06 0.83
N ILE A 12 3.47 -2.95 0.38
CA ILE A 12 3.83 -2.87 -1.04
C ILE A 12 4.85 -3.96 -1.37
N GLY A 13 4.57 -4.76 -2.40
CA GLY A 13 5.51 -5.76 -2.90
C GLY A 13 6.68 -5.09 -3.60
N ALA A 14 7.89 -5.27 -3.06
CA ALA A 14 9.12 -4.65 -3.57
C ALA A 14 10.09 -5.69 -4.16
N PHE A 15 9.55 -6.69 -4.85
CA PHE A 15 10.28 -7.75 -5.54
C PHE A 15 10.14 -7.60 -7.06
N GLN A 16 11.03 -8.25 -7.82
CA GLN A 16 11.07 -8.10 -9.28
C GLN A 16 9.87 -8.73 -9.98
N GLN A 17 9.41 -9.89 -9.49
CA GLN A 17 8.29 -10.66 -10.02
C GLN A 17 7.79 -11.65 -8.95
N GLY A 18 6.56 -12.14 -9.14
CA GLY A 18 5.90 -13.10 -8.26
C GLY A 18 4.71 -12.47 -7.55
N ASP A 19 4.23 -13.17 -6.54
CA ASP A 19 3.14 -12.75 -5.66
C ASP A 19 3.64 -12.75 -4.21
N PHE A 20 2.83 -12.23 -3.30
CA PHE A 20 3.13 -12.33 -1.88
C PHE A 20 3.15 -13.79 -1.42
N SER A 21 3.90 -14.09 -0.35
CA SER A 21 3.82 -15.41 0.28
C SER A 21 2.47 -15.56 0.99
N GLU A 22 2.03 -16.80 1.17
CA GLU A 22 0.81 -17.11 1.95
C GLU A 22 0.84 -16.49 3.36
N GLU A 23 2.03 -16.41 3.97
CA GLU A 23 2.22 -15.74 5.26
C GLU A 23 1.84 -14.25 5.20
N VAL A 24 2.22 -13.53 4.14
CA VAL A 24 1.88 -12.12 3.97
C VAL A 24 0.42 -11.95 3.57
N GLU A 25 -0.11 -12.82 2.71
CA GLU A 25 -1.53 -12.80 2.33
C GLU A 25 -2.47 -13.13 3.51
N SER A 26 -1.96 -13.81 4.54
CA SER A 26 -2.71 -14.07 5.77
C SER A 26 -2.89 -12.83 6.65
N VAL A 27 -2.17 -11.73 6.38
CA VAL A 27 -2.41 -10.45 7.03
C VAL A 27 -3.76 -9.93 6.53
N GLU A 28 -4.73 -9.79 7.44
CA GLU A 28 -6.05 -9.24 7.13
C GLU A 28 -5.92 -7.75 6.75
N ALA A 29 -5.67 -7.49 5.47
CA ALA A 29 -5.54 -6.17 4.89
C ALA A 29 -6.54 -5.99 3.74
N GLU A 30 -7.05 -4.77 3.61
CA GLU A 30 -7.84 -4.40 2.44
C GLU A 30 -6.93 -4.25 1.22
N VAL A 31 -7.36 -4.81 0.08
CA VAL A 31 -6.59 -4.81 -1.16
C VAL A 31 -7.14 -3.77 -2.13
N TYR A 32 -6.27 -2.85 -2.56
CA TYR A 32 -6.59 -1.78 -3.48
C TYR A 32 -5.74 -1.86 -4.74
N SER A 33 -6.35 -1.66 -5.91
CA SER A 33 -5.64 -1.37 -7.16
C SER A 33 -5.70 0.12 -7.46
N ILE A 34 -4.54 0.75 -7.63
CA ILE A 34 -4.44 2.20 -7.91
C ILE A 34 -4.32 2.50 -9.40
N PHE A 35 -4.18 1.48 -10.26
CA PHE A 35 -3.98 1.65 -11.69
C PHE A 35 -4.46 0.44 -12.49
N GLY A 36 -4.80 0.63 -13.77
CA GLY A 36 -5.30 -0.45 -14.63
C GLY A 36 -4.22 -1.42 -15.13
N GLU A 37 -2.95 -1.10 -14.90
CA GLU A 37 -1.79 -1.86 -15.37
C GLU A 37 -0.77 -2.04 -14.24
N PRO A 38 0.10 -3.07 -14.29
CA PRO A 38 1.15 -3.26 -13.29
C PRO A 38 2.12 -2.08 -13.23
N LEU A 39 2.38 -1.58 -12.02
CA LEU A 39 3.32 -0.50 -11.78
C LEU A 39 4.57 -1.00 -11.02
N PRO A 40 5.74 -0.39 -11.26
CA PRO A 40 6.89 -0.60 -10.39
C PRO A 40 6.59 -0.18 -8.95
N ALA A 41 7.14 -0.90 -7.97
CA ALA A 41 6.91 -0.65 -6.55
C ALA A 41 7.20 0.81 -6.13
N TRP A 42 8.24 1.44 -6.69
CA TRP A 42 8.55 2.85 -6.41
C TRP A 42 7.49 3.81 -6.94
N SER A 43 6.80 3.46 -8.04
CA SER A 43 5.72 4.28 -8.60
C SER A 43 4.50 4.21 -7.71
N VAL A 44 4.16 3.01 -7.20
CA VAL A 44 3.10 2.83 -6.20
C VAL A 44 3.43 3.62 -4.94
N LEU A 45 4.63 3.46 -4.38
CA LEU A 45 5.06 4.17 -3.18
C LEU A 45 5.02 5.68 -3.36
N SER A 46 5.57 6.20 -4.46
CA SER A 46 5.61 7.65 -4.73
C SER A 46 4.20 8.23 -4.89
N HIS A 47 3.30 7.51 -5.56
CA HIS A 47 1.92 7.94 -5.74
C HIS A 47 1.17 7.99 -4.41
N VAL A 48 1.26 6.93 -3.60
CA VAL A 48 0.58 6.87 -2.29
C VAL A 48 1.15 7.92 -1.34
N LEU A 49 2.48 8.09 -1.29
CA LEU A 49 3.11 9.13 -0.47
C LEU A 49 2.62 10.51 -0.88
N ALA A 50 2.57 10.83 -2.18
CA ALA A 50 2.10 12.12 -2.66
C ALA A 50 0.66 12.42 -2.23
N LEU A 51 -0.24 11.43 -2.30
CA LEU A 51 -1.62 11.57 -1.83
C LEU A 51 -1.69 11.78 -0.31
N VAL A 52 -0.94 10.99 0.46
CA VAL A 52 -0.92 11.12 1.93
C VAL A 52 -0.34 12.46 2.35
N THR A 53 0.73 12.93 1.71
CA THR A 53 1.32 14.24 2.02
C THR A 53 0.37 15.39 1.68
N ASP A 54 -0.34 15.30 0.56
CA ASP A 54 -1.34 16.30 0.15
C ASP A 54 -2.51 16.35 1.15
N GLU A 55 -3.08 15.20 1.51
CA GLU A 55 -4.16 15.09 2.51
C GLU A 55 -3.74 15.58 3.91
N LEU A 56 -2.47 15.37 4.29
CA LEU A 56 -1.93 15.84 5.57
C LEU A 56 -1.42 17.29 5.54
N GLY A 57 -1.39 17.93 4.37
CA GLY A 57 -0.85 19.28 4.19
C GLY A 57 0.65 19.40 4.50
N VAL A 58 1.40 18.31 4.31
CA VAL A 58 2.85 18.25 4.51
C VAL A 58 3.53 18.38 3.14
N PRO A 59 4.52 19.28 2.97
CA PRO A 59 5.22 19.48 1.71
C PRO A 59 6.08 18.30 1.28
#